data_AF-A0A0C9ZRA4-F1
#
_entry.id   AF-A0A0C9ZRA4-F1
#
_cell.length_a   1.000
_cell.length_b   1.000
_cell.length_c   1.000
_cell.angle_alpha   90.00
_cell.angle_beta   90.00
_cell.angle_gamma   90.00
#
_symmetry.space_group_name_H-M   'P 1'
#
loop_
_entity.id
_entity.type
_entity.pdbx_description
1 polymer ?
#
loop_
_entity_poly.entity_id
_entity_poly.type
_entity_poly.pdbx_seq_one_letter_code
_entity_poly.pdbx_strand_id
1 'polypeptide(L)'
;MCQQAVVQLSDKLDAYGDYLWTAFVAAFEKCWPPVIIVEKTRVEYERDLLNHVLLSMEVGKKTTLYDRECWTHIAWAAKMLQFTTSAGIEQSTSMIWQVRSKLPDVVKDMLKDEEYKNWAEFTKVDTELKGNQLVEKQE
;
A
#
# COMPACT_ATOMS: atom_id res chain seq x y z
N MET A 1 18.83 2.76 25.57
CA MET A 1 18.75 4.12 26.14
C MET A 1 17.57 4.92 25.60
N CYS A 2 17.31 4.93 24.28
CA CYS A 2 16.21 5.71 23.67
C CYS A 2 14.80 5.27 24.12
N GLN A 3 14.57 3.97 24.32
CA GLN A 3 13.26 3.45 24.73
C GLN A 3 12.83 3.88 26.14
N GLN A 4 13.77 3.98 27.09
CA GLN A 4 13.49 4.47 28.45
C GLN A 4 13.17 5.97 28.49
N ALA A 5 13.78 6.77 27.61
CA ALA A 5 13.54 8.22 27.53
C ALA A 5 12.15 8.54 26.95
N VAL A 6 11.70 7.78 25.95
CA VAL A 6 10.37 7.94 25.34
C VAL A 6 9.25 7.61 26.33
N VAL A 7 9.39 6.52 27.09
CA VAL A 7 8.39 6.13 28.12
C VAL A 7 8.29 7.21 29.22
N GLN A 8 9.43 7.71 29.72
CA GLN A 8 9.45 8.74 30.76
C GLN A 8 8.90 10.10 30.33
N LEU A 9 8.95 10.44 29.04
CA LEU A 9 8.38 11.67 28.50
C LEU A 9 6.89 11.52 28.17
N SER A 10 6.46 10.32 27.74
CA SER A 10 5.05 9.97 27.52
C SER A 10 4.23 10.08 28.80
N ASP A 11 4.75 9.56 29.93
CA ASP A 11 4.06 9.60 31.22
C ASP A 11 3.88 11.04 31.77
N LYS A 12 4.62 12.03 31.25
CA LYS A 12 4.58 13.44 31.69
C LYS A 12 3.74 14.34 30.78
N LEU A 13 3.26 13.82 29.65
CA LEU A 13 2.54 14.58 28.64
C LEU A 13 1.10 14.88 29.04
N ASP A 14 0.54 14.14 29.99
CA ASP A 14 -0.82 14.36 30.52
C ASP A 14 -0.97 15.61 31.42
N ALA A 15 0.12 16.29 31.80
CA ALA A 15 0.07 17.40 32.77
C ALA A 15 0.35 18.81 32.20
N TYR A 16 1.04 18.96 31.07
CA TYR A 16 1.51 20.26 30.54
C TYR A 16 1.63 20.24 29.00
N GLY A 17 0.50 20.45 28.32
CA GLY A 17 0.28 20.06 26.91
C GLY A 17 1.29 20.52 25.84
N ASP A 18 1.79 21.77 25.85
CA ASP A 18 2.47 22.30 24.65
C ASP A 18 4.02 22.32 24.74
N TYR A 19 4.59 22.66 25.91
CA TYR A 19 6.04 22.73 26.09
C TYR A 19 6.68 21.33 26.15
N LEU A 20 6.02 20.38 26.80
CA LEU A 20 6.49 19.00 26.91
C LEU A 20 6.37 18.25 25.57
N TRP A 21 5.37 18.56 24.75
CA TRP A 21 5.26 18.01 23.40
C TRP A 21 6.46 18.41 22.54
N THR A 22 6.84 19.69 22.57
CA THR A 22 8.00 20.18 21.82
C THR A 22 9.30 19.50 22.28
N ALA A 23 9.48 19.32 23.59
CA ALA A 23 10.64 18.63 24.15
C ALA A 23 10.66 17.12 23.80
N PHE A 24 9.49 16.48 23.77
CA PHE A 24 9.32 15.10 23.35
C PHE A 24 9.69 14.92 21.87
N VAL A 25 9.15 15.76 20.98
CA VAL A 25 9.46 15.72 19.54
C VAL A 25 10.96 15.90 19.31
N ALA A 26 11.59 16.88 19.98
CA ALA A 26 13.03 17.08 19.85
C ALA A 26 13.86 15.88 20.36
N ALA A 27 13.46 15.23 21.45
CA ALA A 27 14.13 14.04 21.95
C ALA A 27 13.91 12.83 21.02
N PHE A 28 12.72 12.73 20.43
CA PHE A 28 12.35 11.70 19.47
C PHE A 28 13.16 11.85 18.17
N GLU A 29 13.18 13.03 17.55
CA GLU A 29 13.96 13.33 16.34
C GLU A 29 15.47 13.15 16.56
N LYS A 30 15.97 13.41 17.76
CA LYS A 30 17.37 13.13 18.11
C LYS A 30 17.69 11.64 18.15
N CYS A 31 16.74 10.82 18.61
CA CYS A 31 16.92 9.37 18.72
C CYS A 31 16.63 8.65 17.40
N TRP A 32 15.69 9.17 16.61
CA TRP A 32 15.33 8.72 15.27
C TRP A 32 15.45 9.90 14.32
N PRO A 33 16.67 10.22 13.87
CA PRO A 33 16.85 11.24 12.84
C PRO A 33 15.99 10.85 11.64
N PRO A 34 15.24 11.81 11.06
CA PRO A 34 14.43 11.52 9.88
C PRO A 34 15.35 10.96 8.81
N VAL A 35 15.07 9.72 8.40
CA VAL A 35 15.76 9.14 7.26
C VAL A 35 15.47 10.08 6.10
N ILE A 36 16.52 10.66 5.50
CA ILE A 36 16.39 11.43 4.27
C ILE A 36 16.02 10.42 3.19
N ILE A 37 14.73 10.18 3.05
CA ILE A 37 14.18 9.39 1.96
C ILE A 37 14.34 10.27 0.74
N VAL A 38 15.15 9.82 -0.23
CA VAL A 38 15.13 10.42 -1.57
C VAL A 38 13.70 10.23 -2.07
N GLU A 39 12.96 11.32 -2.16
CA GLU A 39 11.59 11.29 -2.64
C GLU A 39 11.64 10.81 -4.08
N LYS A 40 11.10 9.62 -4.32
CA LYS A 40 10.99 9.07 -5.67
C LYS A 40 10.22 10.06 -6.52
N THR A 41 10.73 10.32 -7.70
CA THR A 41 10.03 11.17 -8.67
C THR A 41 8.76 10.45 -9.14
N ARG A 42 7.80 11.22 -9.67
CA ARG A 42 6.59 10.67 -10.30
C ARG A 42 6.90 9.55 -11.31
N VAL A 43 7.92 9.74 -12.15
CA VAL A 43 8.34 8.77 -13.17
C VAL A 43 8.81 7.45 -12.54
N GLU A 44 9.45 7.51 -11.38
CA GLU A 44 9.88 6.31 -10.67
C GLU A 44 8.69 5.55 -10.06
N TYR A 45 7.69 6.26 -9.54
CA TYR A 45 6.45 5.61 -9.10
C TYR A 45 5.66 5.01 -10.25
N GLU A 46 5.57 5.69 -11.40
CA GLU A 46 4.96 5.15 -12.62
C GLU A 46 5.71 3.89 -13.11
N ARG A 47 7.04 3.89 -13.06
CA ARG A 47 7.86 2.71 -13.37
C ARG A 47 7.60 1.57 -12.38
N ASP A 48 7.60 1.86 -11.08
CA ASP A 48 7.38 0.85 -10.03
C ASP A 48 5.98 0.24 -10.15
N LEU A 49 4.97 1.06 -10.47
CA LEU A 49 3.61 0.62 -10.77
C LEU A 49 3.57 -0.41 -11.91
N LEU A 50 4.26 -0.14 -13.02
CA LEU A 50 4.28 -1.06 -14.18
C LEU A 50 5.08 -2.33 -13.93
N ASN A 51 6.04 -2.29 -13.01
CA ASN A 51 6.90 -3.42 -12.66
C ASN A 51 6.30 -4.28 -11.53
N HIS A 52 5.31 -3.76 -10.79
CA HIS A 52 4.63 -4.49 -9.73
C HIS A 52 3.55 -5.42 -10.29
N VAL A 53 3.99 -6.57 -10.80
CA VAL A 53 3.13 -7.57 -11.44
C VAL A 53 2.69 -8.63 -10.43
N LEU A 54 1.40 -8.94 -10.40
CA LEU A 54 0.86 -10.10 -9.71
C LEU A 54 1.12 -11.37 -10.54
N LEU A 55 1.92 -12.30 -10.05
CA LEU A 55 2.24 -13.52 -10.78
C LEU A 55 1.09 -14.52 -10.70
N SER A 56 0.85 -15.26 -11.78
CA SER A 56 -0.22 -16.29 -11.82
C SER A 56 -0.06 -17.33 -10.69
N MET A 57 1.18 -17.74 -10.40
CA MET A 57 1.47 -18.68 -9.31
C MET A 57 1.22 -18.12 -7.90
N GLU A 58 0.99 -16.82 -7.76
CA GLU A 58 0.76 -16.14 -6.47
C GLU A 58 -0.71 -15.81 -6.22
N VAL A 59 -1.52 -15.85 -7.28
CA VAL A 59 -2.97 -15.72 -7.21
C VAL A 59 -3.53 -16.85 -6.35
N GLY A 60 -4.49 -16.53 -5.47
CA GLY A 60 -5.09 -17.53 -4.57
C GLY A 60 -4.17 -17.97 -3.43
N LYS A 61 -3.00 -17.35 -3.22
CA LYS A 61 -2.18 -17.56 -2.03
C LYS A 61 -2.49 -16.54 -0.94
N LYS A 62 -2.17 -16.92 0.29
CA LYS A 62 -2.21 -16.02 1.43
C LYS A 62 -0.84 -15.38 1.65
N THR A 63 -0.86 -14.13 2.07
CA THR A 63 0.30 -13.32 2.43
C THR A 63 -0.01 -12.52 3.69
N THR A 64 0.97 -11.80 4.22
CA THR A 64 0.80 -10.96 5.39
C THR A 64 0.96 -9.49 5.00
N LEU A 65 -0.06 -8.69 5.29
CA LEU A 65 -0.05 -7.23 5.12
C LEU A 65 -0.35 -6.59 6.48
N TYR A 66 0.58 -5.78 7.00
CA TYR A 66 0.47 -5.14 8.32
C TYR A 66 0.13 -6.13 9.45
N ASP A 67 0.86 -7.25 9.51
CA ASP A 67 0.67 -8.34 10.48
C ASP A 67 -0.72 -9.02 10.43
N ARG A 68 -1.48 -8.82 9.35
CA ARG A 68 -2.75 -9.48 9.09
C ARG A 68 -2.64 -10.39 7.88
N GLU A 69 -3.18 -11.60 8.01
CA GLU A 69 -3.27 -12.53 6.90
C GLU A 69 -4.32 -12.02 5.88
N CYS A 70 -3.91 -11.88 4.62
CA CYS A 70 -4.79 -11.52 3.52
C CYS A 70 -4.41 -12.31 2.27
N TRP A 71 -5.23 -12.23 1.23
CA TRP A 71 -4.87 -12.83 -0.06
C TRP A 71 -3.84 -11.98 -0.80
N THR A 72 -3.01 -12.60 -1.65
CA THR A 72 -1.95 -11.90 -2.38
C THR A 72 -2.49 -10.78 -3.27
N HIS A 73 -3.65 -10.98 -3.92
CA HIS A 73 -4.27 -9.96 -4.76
C HIS A 73 -4.68 -8.72 -3.95
N ILE A 74 -5.20 -8.91 -2.72
CA ILE A 74 -5.52 -7.80 -1.82
C ILE A 74 -4.27 -6.99 -1.46
N ALA A 75 -3.17 -7.66 -1.12
CA ALA A 75 -1.91 -6.98 -0.82
C ALA A 75 -1.33 -6.25 -2.05
N TRP A 76 -1.46 -6.87 -3.23
CA TRP A 76 -1.07 -6.27 -4.50
C TRP A 76 -1.90 -5.02 -4.80
N ALA A 77 -3.24 -5.07 -4.72
CA ALA A 77 -4.11 -3.93 -4.97
C ALA A 77 -3.82 -2.75 -4.02
N ALA A 78 -3.57 -3.03 -2.75
CA ALA A 78 -3.16 -2.01 -1.78
C ALA A 78 -1.84 -1.33 -2.18
N LYS A 79 -0.88 -2.10 -2.71
CA LYS A 79 0.39 -1.56 -3.24
C LYS A 79 0.21 -0.74 -4.50
N MET A 80 -0.66 -1.17 -5.40
CA MET A 80 -0.99 -0.40 -6.61
C MET A 80 -1.61 0.95 -6.27
N LEU A 81 -2.55 0.99 -5.31
CA LEU A 81 -3.14 2.24 -4.84
C LEU A 81 -2.09 3.15 -4.18
N GLN A 82 -1.14 2.58 -3.43
CA GLN A 82 -0.04 3.34 -2.86
C GLN A 82 0.81 4.02 -3.95
N PHE A 83 1.20 3.29 -4.99
CA PHE A 83 2.00 3.85 -6.10
C PHE A 83 1.26 4.94 -6.85
N THR A 84 -0.03 4.77 -7.12
CA THR A 84 -0.83 5.75 -7.89
C THR A 84 -1.10 7.01 -7.10
N THR A 85 -1.30 6.88 -5.78
CA THR A 85 -1.40 8.00 -4.85
C THR A 85 -0.08 8.77 -4.83
N SER A 86 1.05 8.08 -4.69
CA SER A 86 2.38 8.72 -4.69
C SER A 86 2.76 9.35 -6.03
N ALA A 87 2.27 8.82 -7.15
CA ALA A 87 2.44 9.40 -8.48
C ALA A 87 1.45 10.56 -8.78
N GLY A 88 0.43 10.76 -7.94
CA GLY A 88 -0.63 11.74 -8.17
C GLY A 88 -1.58 11.40 -9.32
N ILE A 89 -1.70 10.11 -9.67
CA ILE A 89 -2.53 9.63 -10.80
C ILE A 89 -3.76 8.84 -10.34
N GLU A 90 -3.99 8.73 -9.03
CA GLU A 90 -5.08 7.95 -8.42
C GLU A 90 -6.44 8.24 -9.05
N GLN A 91 -6.78 9.51 -9.28
CA GLN A 91 -8.06 9.94 -9.86
C GLN A 91 -8.13 9.85 -11.39
N SER A 92 -7.08 9.35 -12.04
CA SER A 92 -6.99 9.22 -13.49
C SER A 92 -7.15 7.77 -13.95
N THR A 93 -7.42 7.59 -15.24
CA THR A 93 -7.41 6.27 -15.90
C THR A 93 -6.02 5.86 -16.39
N SER A 94 -5.01 6.69 -16.13
CA SER A 94 -3.65 6.51 -16.65
C SER A 94 -3.11 5.13 -16.26
N MET A 95 -2.63 4.38 -17.24
CA MET A 95 -1.90 3.11 -17.06
C MET A 95 -2.74 1.93 -16.52
N ILE A 96 -4.04 2.13 -16.22
CA ILE A 96 -4.94 1.04 -15.78
C ILE A 96 -4.95 -0.09 -16.82
N TRP A 97 -5.14 0.25 -18.09
CA TRP A 97 -5.15 -0.74 -19.17
C TRP A 97 -3.83 -1.51 -19.29
N GLN A 98 -2.70 -0.83 -19.12
CA GLN A 98 -1.37 -1.46 -19.16
C GLN A 98 -1.19 -2.46 -18.01
N VAL A 99 -1.59 -2.09 -16.80
CA VAL A 99 -1.54 -2.98 -15.64
C VAL A 99 -2.51 -4.15 -15.81
N ARG A 100 -3.75 -3.89 -16.22
CA ARG A 100 -4.75 -4.93 -16.49
C ARG A 100 -4.25 -5.93 -17.52
N SER A 101 -3.57 -5.48 -18.57
CA SER A 101 -3.02 -6.38 -19.60
C SER A 101 -2.01 -7.41 -19.06
N LYS A 102 -1.29 -7.05 -17.99
CA LYS A 102 -0.27 -7.90 -17.34
C LYS A 102 -0.85 -8.80 -16.24
N LEU A 103 -2.11 -8.62 -15.86
CA LEU A 103 -2.73 -9.46 -14.84
C LEU A 103 -2.89 -10.91 -15.33
N PRO A 104 -2.86 -11.90 -14.42
CA PRO A 104 -3.22 -13.27 -14.75
C PRO A 104 -4.66 -13.36 -15.27
N ASP A 105 -4.89 -14.23 -16.26
CA ASP A 105 -6.20 -14.32 -16.93
C ASP A 105 -7.32 -14.70 -15.95
N VAL A 106 -7.04 -15.56 -14.97
CA VAL A 106 -7.97 -15.92 -13.89
C VAL A 106 -8.48 -14.68 -13.13
N VAL A 107 -7.62 -13.67 -12.91
CA VAL A 107 -8.02 -12.41 -12.26
C VAL A 107 -8.78 -11.53 -13.24
N LYS A 108 -8.30 -11.42 -14.49
CA LYS A 108 -8.97 -10.64 -15.55
C LYS A 108 -10.42 -11.10 -15.79
N ASP A 109 -10.66 -12.40 -15.81
CA ASP A 109 -11.98 -13.00 -16.03
C ASP A 109 -12.96 -12.70 -14.88
N MET A 110 -12.44 -12.38 -13.69
CA MET A 110 -13.25 -12.01 -12.53
C MET A 110 -13.51 -10.51 -12.44
N LEU A 111 -12.76 -9.69 -13.18
CA LEU A 111 -13.02 -8.26 -13.31
C LEU A 111 -14.28 -8.06 -14.16
N LYS A 112 -15.27 -7.39 -13.60
CA LYS A 112 -16.59 -7.20 -14.24
C LYS A 112 -16.59 -6.21 -15.39
N ASP A 113 -15.69 -5.24 -15.34
CA ASP A 113 -15.65 -4.11 -16.27
C ASP A 113 -14.35 -4.12 -17.07
N GLU A 114 -14.42 -3.73 -18.34
CA GLU A 114 -13.24 -3.56 -19.19
C GLU A 114 -12.55 -2.21 -18.94
N GLU A 115 -13.30 -1.23 -18.44
CA GLU A 115 -12.86 0.14 -18.18
C GLU A 115 -13.26 0.60 -16.78
N TYR A 116 -12.36 1.33 -16.12
CA TYR A 116 -12.55 1.89 -14.78
C TYR A 116 -12.30 3.39 -14.81
N LYS A 117 -13.04 4.18 -14.03
CA LYS A 117 -12.93 5.65 -14.09
C LYS A 117 -11.66 6.17 -13.43
N ASN A 118 -11.12 5.42 -12.46
CA ASN A 118 -9.91 5.78 -11.73
C ASN A 118 -9.30 4.54 -11.03
N TRP A 119 -8.13 4.72 -10.42
CA TRP A 119 -7.43 3.66 -9.71
C TRP A 119 -8.14 3.19 -8.44
N ALA A 120 -8.88 4.08 -7.77
CA ALA A 120 -9.66 3.71 -6.60
C ALA A 120 -10.76 2.69 -6.95
N GLU A 121 -11.50 2.91 -8.03
CA GLU A 121 -12.50 1.94 -8.53
C GLU A 121 -11.84 0.61 -8.94
N PHE A 122 -10.74 0.66 -9.70
CA PHE A 122 -10.05 -0.55 -10.16
C PHE A 122 -9.54 -1.42 -9.01
N THR A 123 -8.79 -0.83 -8.08
CA THR A 123 -8.23 -1.54 -6.92
C THR A 123 -9.31 -2.02 -5.96
N LYS A 124 -10.42 -1.27 -5.81
CA LYS A 124 -11.56 -1.70 -5.00
C LYS A 124 -12.16 -3.00 -5.53
N VAL A 125 -12.40 -3.08 -6.85
CA VAL A 125 -12.94 -4.29 -7.47
C VAL A 125 -12.02 -5.49 -7.26
N ASP A 126 -10.70 -5.31 -7.36
CA ASP A 126 -9.73 -6.36 -7.06
C ASP A 126 -9.78 -6.80 -5.58
N THR A 127 -9.83 -5.86 -4.63
CA THR A 127 -9.92 -6.20 -3.20
C THR A 127 -11.23 -6.89 -2.81
N GLU A 128 -12.32 -6.66 -3.56
CA GLU A 128 -13.62 -7.30 -3.34
C GLU A 128 -13.68 -8.72 -3.95
N LEU A 129 -12.69 -9.12 -4.75
CA LEU A 129 -12.59 -10.49 -5.25
C LEU A 129 -12.39 -11.46 -4.08
N LYS A 130 -13.26 -12.47 -4.00
CA LYS A 130 -13.14 -13.52 -2.98
C LYS A 130 -11.97 -14.43 -3.34
N GLY A 131 -10.93 -14.44 -2.52
CA GLY A 131 -9.74 -15.27 -2.76
C GLY A 131 -10.04 -16.75 -2.98
N ASN A 132 -11.05 -17.31 -2.31
CA ASN A 132 -11.47 -18.71 -2.51
C ASN A 132 -11.93 -18.99 -3.95
N GLN A 133 -12.59 -18.03 -4.61
CA GLN A 133 -13.05 -18.20 -6.00
C GLN A 133 -11.88 -18.18 -6.99
N LEU A 134 -10.80 -17.48 -6.66
CA LEU A 134 -9.57 -17.49 -7.45
C LEU A 134 -8.86 -18.84 -7.35
N VAL A 135 -8.88 -19.47 -6.17
CA VAL A 135 -8.35 -20.83 -5.95
C VAL A 135 -9.16 -21.85 -6.75
N GLU A 136 -10.50 -21.81 -6.66
CA GLU A 136 -11.40 -22.74 -7.37
C GLU A 136 -11.28 -22.64 -8.91
N LYS A 137 -10.91 -21.48 -9.45
CA LYS A 137 -10.69 -21.29 -10.90
C LYS A 137 -9.31 -21.71 -11.39
N GLN A 138 -8.36 -21.99 -10.49
CA GLN A 138 -7.03 -22.50 -10.83
C GLN A 138 -6.98 -24.03 -10.90
N GLU A 139 -7.96 -24.72 -10.29
CA GLU A 139 -8.14 -26.18 -10.34
C GLU A 139 -8.87 -26.65 -11.61
#